data_AF-A0A921AWE1-F1
#
_entry.id   AF-A0A921AWE1-F1
#
_cell.length_a   1.000
_cell.length_b   1.000
_cell.length_c   1.000
_cell.angle_alpha   90.00
_cell.angle_beta   90.00
_cell.angle_gamma   90.00
#
_symmetry.space_group_name_H-M   'P 1'
#
loop_
_entity.id
_entity.type
_entity.pdbx_description
1 polymer ?
#
loop_
_entity_poly.entity_id
_entity_poly.type
_entity_poly.pdbx_seq_one_letter_code
_entity_poly.pdbx_strand_id
1 'polypeptide(L)' 'MKHFHTTDKEGFDYMDNSGQEERDRDTVGIILALAFILLAVLFQRTGLL' A
#
# COMPACT_ATOMS: atom_id res chain seq x y z
N MET A 1 16.06 18.00 1.40
CA MET A 1 15.77 18.85 0.23
C MET A 1 14.30 19.22 0.31
N LYS A 2 13.94 20.50 0.39
CA LYS A 2 12.53 20.92 0.51
C LYS A 2 11.83 20.80 -0.85
N HIS A 3 10.76 20.02 -0.93
CA HIS A 3 9.94 19.87 -2.13
C HIS A 3 8.99 21.08 -2.28
N PHE A 4 9.49 22.18 -2.85
CA PHE A 4 8.72 23.43 -3.05
C PHE A 4 7.42 23.29 -3.86
N HIS A 5 7.23 22.16 -4.55
CA HIS A 5 6.08 21.91 -5.41
C HIS A 5 5.02 21.05 -4.74
N THR A 6 5.32 20.44 -3.58
CA THR A 6 4.42 19.53 -2.87
C THR A 6 4.11 20.02 -1.45
N THR A 7 4.87 20.99 -0.95
CA THR A 7 4.66 21.62 0.35
C THR A 7 3.96 22.98 0.20
N ASP A 8 2.90 23.21 0.96
CA ASP A 8 2.17 24.48 1.00
C ASP A 8 2.96 25.60 1.73
N LYS A 9 2.36 26.80 1.81
CA LYS A 9 2.97 27.98 2.46
C LYS A 9 3.01 27.89 3.99
N GLU A 10 2.19 27.04 4.59
CA GLU A 10 2.14 26.73 6.03
C GLU A 10 3.06 25.55 6.40
N GLY A 11 3.62 24.84 5.41
CA GLY A 11 4.55 23.73 5.58
C GLY A 11 3.91 22.35 5.44
N PHE A 12 2.64 22.24 5.01
CA PHE A 12 1.96 20.96 4.81
C PHE A 12 2.38 20.32 3.48
N ASP A 13 2.98 19.12 3.54
CA ASP A 13 3.43 18.38 2.35
C ASP A 13 2.33 17.43 1.86
N TYR A 14 1.69 17.78 0.75
CA TYR A 14 0.61 16.99 0.12
C TYR A 14 1.08 15.65 -0.44
N MET A 15 2.39 15.45 -0.61
CA MET A 15 2.97 14.18 -1.07
C MET A 15 3.60 13.38 0.05
N ASP A 16 3.48 13.85 1.29
CA ASP A 16 3.96 13.10 2.44
C ASP A 16 3.01 11.94 2.73
N ASN A 17 3.30 10.79 2.12
CA ASN A 17 2.59 9.53 2.31
C ASN A 17 2.94 8.90 3.69
N SER A 18 2.99 9.74 4.73
CA SER A 18 3.33 9.38 6.11
C SER A 18 2.09 9.29 7.01
N GLY A 19 0.91 9.61 6.47
CA GLY A 19 -0.35 9.51 7.17
C GLY A 19 -0.61 8.09 7.68
N GLN A 20 -1.11 7.97 8.91
CA GLN A 20 -1.50 6.66 9.45
C GLN A 20 -2.53 5.95 8.56
N GLU A 21 -3.50 6.69 8.02
CA GLU A 21 -4.53 6.13 7.14
C GLU A 21 -3.95 5.53 5.85
N GLU A 22 -2.97 6.19 5.23
CA GLU A 22 -2.33 5.70 4.01
C GLU A 22 -1.46 4.47 4.30
N ARG A 23 -0.73 4.51 5.42
CA ARG A 23 0.07 3.37 5.88
C ARG A 23 -0.78 2.15 6.21
N ASP A 24 -1.94 2.36 6.82
CA ASP A 24 -2.88 1.29 7.14
C ASP A 24 -3.49 0.70 5.87
N ARG A 25 -3.89 1.55 4.91
CA ARG A 25 -4.38 1.12 3.59
C ARG A 25 -3.34 0.30 2.84
N ASP A 26 -2.09 0.76 2.80
CA ASP A 26 -0.99 0.07 2.13
C ASP A 26 -0.72 -1.29 2.79
N THR A 27 -0.73 -1.33 4.12
CA THR A 27 -0.54 -2.56 4.90
C THR A 27 -1.65 -3.58 4.62
N VAL A 28 -2.92 -3.15 4.64
CA VAL A 28 -4.07 -4.00 4.32
C VAL A 28 -4.00 -4.49 2.87
N GLY A 29 -3.61 -3.63 1.93
CA GLY A 29 -3.41 -3.99 0.53
C GLY A 29 -2.37 -5.09 0.35
N ILE A 30 -1.23 -4.98 1.03
CA ILE A 30 -0.17 -5.99 1.01
C ILE A 30 -0.66 -7.32 1.59
N ILE A 31 -1.36 -7.29 2.74
CA ILE A 31 -1.91 -8.50 3.37
C ILE A 31 -2.88 -9.23 2.43
N LEU A 32 -3.79 -8.49 1.78
CA LEU A 32 -4.73 -9.07 0.81
C LEU A 32 -4.02 -9.68 -0.40
N ALA A 33 -3.01 -8.98 -0.94
CA ALA A 33 -2.23 -9.50 -2.07
C ALA A 33 -1.54 -10.83 -1.73
N LEU A 34 -0.91 -10.91 -0.55
CA LEU A 34 -0.27 -12.15 -0.07
C LEU A 34 -1.30 -13.27 0.14
N ALA A 35 -2.47 -12.96 0.67
CA ALA A 35 -3.55 -13.93 0.85
C ALA A 35 -4.02 -14.51 -0.50
N PHE A 36 -4.20 -13.67 -1.52
CA PHE A 36 -4.59 -14.12 -2.86
C PHE A 36 -3.51 -14.97 -3.53
N ILE A 37 -2.23 -14.59 -3.42
CA ILE A 37 -1.12 -15.38 -3.96
C ILE A 37 -1.08 -16.76 -3.29
N LEU A 38 -1.22 -16.81 -1.96
CA LEU A 38 -1.25 -18.07 -1.23
C LEU A 38 -2.42 -18.95 -1.67
N LEU A 39 -3.62 -18.37 -1.80
CA LEU A 39 -4.80 -19.08 -2.29
C LEU A 39 -4.62 -19.63 -3.70
N ALA A 40 -4.03 -18.84 -4.60
CA ALA A 40 -3.74 -19.26 -5.96
C ALA A 40 -2.77 -20.46 -5.97
N VAL A 41 -1.70 -20.42 -5.16
CA VAL A 41 -0.75 -21.54 -5.03
C VAL A 41 -1.43 -22.79 -4.50
N LEU A 42 -2.30 -22.66 -3.50
CA LEU A 42 -3.05 -23.79 -2.95
C LEU A 42 -3.98 -24.41 -4.00
N PHE A 43 -4.73 -23.58 -4.73
CA PHE A 43 -5.64 -24.05 -5.77
C PHE A 43 -4.88 -24.75 -6.90
N GLN A 44 -3.77 -24.17 -7.36
CA GLN A 44 -2.91 -24.76 -8.37
C GLN A 44 -2.33 -26.11 -7.91
N ARG A 45 -1.94 -26.23 -6.63
CA ARG A 45 -1.46 -27.50 -6.06
C ARG A 45 -2.55 -28.56 -5.99
N THR A 46 -3.80 -28.18 -5.76
CA THR A 46 -4.95 -29.09 -5.72
C THR A 46 -5.56 -29.40 -7.09
N GLY A 47 -5.06 -28.76 -8.17
CA GLY A 47 -5.61 -28.91 -9.52
C GLY A 47 -6.95 -28.20 -9.75
N LEU A 48 -7.29 -27.22 -8.90
CA LEU A 48 -8.51 -26.39 -9.01
C LEU A 48 -8.31 -25.17 -9.91
N LEU A 49 -7.07 -24.89 -10.32
CA LEU A 49 -6.65 -23.77 -11.18
C LEU A 49 -5.47 -24.22 -12.04
#